data_AF-A0A3A8LFZ1-F1
#
_entry.id   AF-A0A3A8LFZ1-F1
#
_cell.length_a   1.000
_cell.length_b   1.000
_cell.length_c   1.000
_cell.angle_alpha   90.00
_cell.angle_beta   90.00
_cell.angle_gamma   90.00
#
_symmetry.space_group_name_H-M   'P 1'
#
loop_
_entity.id
_entity.type
_entity.pdbx_description
1 polymer ?
#
loop_
_entity_poly.entity_id
_entity_poly.type
_entity_poly.pdbx_seq_one_letter_code
_entity_poly.pdbx_strand_id
1 'polypeptide(L)'
;MVPLLVGCDSTECRDAFDCRDQGTAPTGQVWACQEEKCVAVPPTPTAEVDAGTGTDAGVDAGTDAGTDAGIDAGTDAGADAGVDAGTDAGVDAGPIAYVRFVNALYEGNFDDANTPWDAARYRMDVQAGTPAQSLFTGVESGEPGVKDFVPVTPGADLQFSLRKAGASATEPALATTGKVSLAEGERLTLLAVGGMASVGTSEVNAPKLLALKDDAFGAVPPDEVRVRHVTADQVIADFFPRLLKTDSGEELPEVTPFTADPEVKGRAIPATTGRLLVRGSIDAPEPSQSAEVGYTLPSGALVKGQGYYVLSSGDDRRAMNDAGASSLLLIPAGKGSAVRLKRDPLLYFFHALIDGGALKVSSQGAPIATGLGYGNDPAVGDVSAGTAGHALTFSLASGSAVLGAFQTGPLEAGRRYLVVVSGRSGQTGAEGPRAFIVPDTFAPDAQDARVRFINACSSSPAQGVGLGFFDVAGDNSSRGPTYTSVIPDVTYGAVGGSVEGEGFPAPMGTDATGSYAWYAIRGQEGGASTERSVKGTRITRPHLFVLMGDWTTGPKFRALNLRNNSWTALTPRGDEAFKP
;
A
#
# COMPACT_ATOMS: atom_id res chain seq x y z
N MET A 1 2.43 -36.35 -24.50
CA MET A 1 2.11 -36.73 -23.11
C MET A 1 2.74 -35.66 -22.23
N VAL A 2 1.93 -34.67 -21.83
CA VAL A 2 2.33 -33.49 -21.04
C VAL A 2 1.58 -33.60 -19.71
N PRO A 3 2.21 -33.37 -18.54
CA PRO A 3 1.55 -33.58 -17.26
C PRO A 3 0.55 -32.45 -16.98
N LEU A 4 -0.62 -32.85 -16.47
CA LEU A 4 -1.66 -31.97 -15.94
C LEU A 4 -1.18 -31.36 -14.61
N LEU A 5 -1.16 -30.03 -14.54
CA LEU A 5 -1.21 -29.31 -13.27
C LEU A 5 -2.60 -29.54 -12.65
N VAL A 6 -2.64 -30.05 -11.43
CA VAL A 6 -3.83 -30.17 -10.59
C VAL A 6 -3.86 -28.93 -9.69
N GLY A 7 -4.89 -28.08 -9.82
CA GLY A 7 -4.99 -26.88 -8.99
C GLY A 7 -6.07 -25.85 -9.28
N CYS A 8 -7.00 -26.06 -10.22
CA CYS A 8 -8.19 -25.23 -10.33
C CYS A 8 -9.42 -26.12 -10.12
N ASP A 9 -10.17 -25.85 -9.06
CA ASP A 9 -11.54 -26.30 -8.92
C ASP A 9 -12.38 -25.75 -10.09
N SER A 10 -13.30 -26.59 -10.59
CA SER A 10 -14.09 -26.34 -11.80
C SER A 10 -15.29 -25.42 -11.58
N THR A 11 -15.22 -24.52 -10.60
CA THR A 11 -16.34 -23.71 -10.09
C THR A 11 -16.13 -22.24 -10.42
N GLU A 12 -17.12 -21.62 -11.07
CA GLU A 12 -17.06 -20.24 -11.59
C GLU A 12 -17.39 -19.21 -10.49
N CYS A 13 -18.13 -19.57 -9.45
CA CYS A 13 -18.39 -18.71 -8.28
C CYS A 13 -18.78 -19.52 -7.02
N ARG A 14 -18.66 -18.92 -5.84
CA ARG A 14 -19.20 -19.43 -4.56
C ARG A 14 -20.18 -18.46 -3.91
N ASP A 15 -20.03 -17.16 -4.16
CA ASP A 15 -21.00 -16.14 -3.73
C ASP A 15 -21.16 -15.01 -4.78
N ALA A 16 -22.06 -14.05 -4.52
CA ALA A 16 -22.32 -12.95 -5.45
C ALA A 16 -21.11 -12.03 -5.68
N PHE A 17 -20.13 -12.04 -4.76
CA PHE A 17 -18.91 -11.23 -4.85
C PHE A 17 -17.98 -11.74 -5.97
N ASP A 18 -17.97 -13.05 -6.22
CA ASP A 18 -17.18 -13.71 -7.26
C ASP A 18 -17.65 -13.36 -8.69
N CYS A 19 -18.87 -12.85 -8.85
CA CYS A 19 -19.46 -12.54 -10.16
C CYS A 19 -19.28 -11.07 -10.61
N ARG A 20 -18.43 -10.29 -9.92
CA ARG A 20 -18.19 -8.86 -10.23
C ARG A 20 -17.54 -8.63 -11.60
N ASP A 21 -16.77 -9.61 -12.08
CA ASP A 21 -15.91 -9.47 -13.27
C ASP A 21 -16.65 -9.83 -14.58
N GLN A 22 -17.93 -10.21 -14.49
CA GLN A 22 -18.80 -10.52 -15.64
C GLN A 22 -19.25 -9.28 -16.43
N GLY A 23 -18.75 -8.10 -16.06
CA GLY A 23 -19.13 -6.83 -16.68
C GLY A 23 -20.53 -6.35 -16.27
N THR A 24 -21.07 -5.40 -17.03
CA THR A 24 -22.37 -4.79 -16.71
C THR A 24 -23.50 -5.79 -16.95
N ALA A 25 -24.29 -6.08 -15.91
CA ALA A 25 -25.48 -6.94 -16.03
C ALA A 25 -26.53 -6.32 -16.98
N PRO A 26 -27.36 -7.15 -17.65
CA PRO A 26 -28.50 -6.67 -18.43
C PRO A 26 -29.40 -5.71 -17.65
N THR A 27 -30.03 -4.76 -18.33
CA THR A 27 -30.90 -3.75 -17.71
C THR A 27 -31.97 -4.39 -16.81
N GLY A 28 -31.99 -4.00 -15.54
CA GLY A 28 -32.95 -4.52 -14.54
C GLY A 28 -32.52 -5.84 -13.88
N GLN A 29 -31.27 -6.27 -14.03
CA GLN A 29 -30.71 -7.47 -13.42
C GLN A 29 -29.40 -7.18 -12.67
N VAL A 30 -28.99 -8.11 -11.81
CA VAL A 30 -27.72 -8.15 -11.09
C VAL A 30 -27.08 -9.53 -11.28
N TRP A 31 -25.75 -9.61 -11.26
CA TRP A 31 -25.05 -10.89 -11.28
C TRP A 31 -25.15 -11.56 -9.90
N ALA A 32 -25.56 -12.82 -9.89
CA ALA A 32 -25.62 -13.65 -8.69
C ALA A 32 -24.95 -15.00 -8.95
N CYS A 33 -24.36 -15.57 -7.91
CA CYS A 33 -23.87 -16.94 -7.98
C CYS A 33 -25.01 -17.93 -7.74
N GLN A 34 -25.31 -18.77 -8.73
CA GLN A 34 -26.24 -19.89 -8.60
C GLN A 34 -25.59 -21.15 -9.14
N GLU A 35 -25.63 -22.23 -8.36
CA GLU A 35 -25.06 -23.54 -8.74
C GLU A 35 -23.62 -23.41 -9.28
N GLU A 36 -22.82 -22.60 -8.59
CA GLU A 36 -21.40 -22.37 -8.87
C GLU A 36 -21.13 -21.70 -10.23
N LYS A 37 -22.13 -21.00 -10.79
CA LYS A 37 -22.04 -20.18 -12.01
C LYS A 37 -22.62 -18.78 -11.84
N CYS A 38 -22.04 -17.81 -12.55
CA CYS A 38 -22.52 -16.45 -12.55
C CYS A 38 -23.70 -16.29 -13.51
N VAL A 39 -24.87 -15.97 -12.97
CA VAL A 39 -26.11 -15.79 -13.73
C VAL A 39 -26.73 -14.43 -13.45
N ALA A 40 -27.30 -13.80 -14.47
CA ALA A 40 -27.97 -12.52 -14.32
C ALA A 40 -29.42 -12.75 -13.84
N VAL A 41 -29.79 -12.16 -12.70
CA VAL A 41 -31.08 -12.34 -12.03
C VAL A 41 -31.73 -11.00 -11.70
N PRO A 42 -33.06 -10.91 -11.59
CA PRO A 42 -33.73 -9.68 -11.14
C PRO A 42 -33.33 -9.33 -9.69
N PRO A 43 -33.11 -8.04 -9.35
CA PRO A 43 -32.83 -7.63 -7.98
C PRO A 43 -34.04 -7.92 -7.09
N THR A 44 -33.84 -8.67 -6.01
CA THR A 44 -34.85 -8.86 -4.97
C THR A 44 -35.01 -7.58 -4.15
N PRO A 45 -36.24 -7.14 -3.82
CA PRO A 45 -36.44 -5.99 -2.95
C PRO A 45 -36.09 -6.39 -1.51
N THR A 46 -34.90 -6.02 -1.05
CA THR A 46 -34.54 -6.06 0.37
C THR A 46 -35.13 -4.83 1.06
N ALA A 47 -35.89 -5.05 2.14
CA ALA A 47 -36.43 -3.99 2.98
C ALA A 47 -35.31 -3.05 3.44
N GLU A 48 -35.39 -1.80 2.99
CA GLU A 48 -34.51 -0.72 3.43
C GLU A 48 -34.82 -0.41 4.90
N VAL A 49 -33.79 -0.44 5.74
CA VAL A 49 -33.84 0.14 7.08
C VAL A 49 -33.75 1.65 6.90
N ASP A 50 -34.91 2.29 6.86
CA ASP A 50 -35.05 3.75 6.71
C ASP A 50 -34.54 4.47 7.98
N ALA A 51 -33.56 5.34 7.78
CA ALA A 51 -33.01 6.21 8.80
C ALA A 51 -33.97 7.38 9.01
N GLY A 52 -34.79 7.25 10.07
CA GLY A 52 -35.89 8.16 10.38
C GLY A 52 -35.54 9.65 10.34
N THR A 53 -36.28 10.39 9.52
CA THR A 53 -36.63 11.80 9.74
C THR A 53 -38.03 12.05 9.18
N GLY A 54 -38.99 12.40 10.05
CA GLY A 54 -40.34 12.78 9.60
C GLY A 54 -41.39 12.73 10.70
N THR A 55 -41.61 13.88 11.34
CA THR A 55 -42.73 14.16 12.23
C THR A 55 -44.04 14.40 11.47
N ASP A 56 -45.10 13.82 12.03
CA ASP A 56 -46.47 14.32 12.15
C ASP A 56 -47.58 13.93 11.14
N ALA A 57 -48.77 13.76 11.76
CA ALA A 57 -50.14 13.61 11.25
C ALA A 57 -50.65 12.21 10.85
N GLY A 58 -51.55 11.66 11.68
CA GLY A 58 -52.46 10.58 11.31
C GLY A 58 -53.31 10.05 12.46
N VAL A 59 -54.48 10.66 12.65
CA VAL A 59 -55.50 10.35 13.68
C VAL A 59 -56.43 9.20 13.24
N ASP A 60 -56.79 8.39 14.25
CA ASP A 60 -58.06 7.69 14.51
C ASP A 60 -58.32 6.19 14.26
N ALA A 61 -58.92 5.65 15.34
CA ALA A 61 -59.94 4.62 15.47
C ALA A 61 -59.63 3.13 15.30
N GLY A 62 -59.84 2.39 16.40
CA GLY A 62 -60.01 0.93 16.38
C GLY A 62 -59.95 0.26 17.74
N THR A 63 -60.80 0.66 18.70
CA THR A 63 -61.09 -0.10 19.92
C THR A 63 -62.00 -1.28 19.58
N ASP A 64 -61.65 -2.51 19.96
CA ASP A 64 -62.62 -3.38 20.64
C ASP A 64 -61.96 -4.48 21.49
N ALA A 65 -62.63 -4.78 22.59
CA ALA A 65 -62.20 -5.61 23.70
C ALA A 65 -62.53 -7.10 23.49
N GLY A 66 -61.93 -7.96 24.33
CA GLY A 66 -62.33 -9.37 24.41
C GLY A 66 -61.46 -10.20 25.35
N THR A 67 -61.60 -9.98 26.66
CA THR A 67 -61.20 -10.93 27.71
C THR A 67 -62.27 -12.03 27.81
N ASP A 68 -61.89 -13.31 27.92
CA ASP A 68 -62.13 -14.19 29.10
C ASP A 68 -62.07 -15.70 28.78
N ALA A 69 -61.71 -16.47 29.82
CA ALA A 69 -61.77 -17.93 30.02
C ALA A 69 -60.74 -18.83 29.29
N GLY A 70 -60.03 -19.76 29.94
CA GLY A 70 -60.11 -20.23 31.33
C GLY A 70 -58.98 -21.23 31.64
N ILE A 71 -58.59 -21.25 32.92
CA ILE A 71 -57.73 -22.23 33.58
C ILE A 71 -58.59 -23.41 34.03
N ASP A 72 -58.18 -24.64 33.70
CA ASP A 72 -57.96 -25.80 34.60
C ASP A 72 -58.18 -27.13 33.85
N ALA A 73 -57.10 -27.93 33.73
CA ALA A 73 -57.14 -29.38 33.89
C ALA A 73 -55.73 -29.98 33.86
N GLY A 74 -55.32 -30.57 35.00
CA GLY A 74 -54.71 -31.90 34.97
C GLY A 74 -53.20 -32.01 35.16
N THR A 75 -52.72 -31.71 36.36
CA THR A 75 -51.64 -32.47 36.99
C THR A 75 -52.10 -33.91 37.18
N ASP A 76 -51.44 -34.89 36.55
CA ASP A 76 -50.93 -36.14 37.17
C ASP A 76 -50.52 -37.16 36.08
N ALA A 77 -49.27 -37.07 35.64
CA ALA A 77 -48.52 -38.21 35.11
C ALA A 77 -47.11 -38.08 35.67
N GLY A 78 -47.00 -38.39 36.96
CA GLY A 78 -45.73 -38.49 37.67
C GLY A 78 -44.83 -39.59 37.10
N ALA A 79 -43.54 -39.29 37.15
CA ALA A 79 -42.48 -40.19 37.60
C ALA A 79 -42.51 -41.63 37.05
N ASP A 80 -41.89 -41.84 35.89
CA ASP A 80 -41.04 -43.02 35.60
C ASP A 80 -40.24 -42.86 34.28
N ALA A 81 -39.61 -41.68 34.10
CA ALA A 81 -38.53 -41.50 33.13
C ALA A 81 -37.44 -40.59 33.72
N GLY A 82 -37.04 -40.91 34.95
CA GLY A 82 -35.74 -40.50 35.49
C GLY A 82 -34.77 -41.65 35.32
N VAL A 83 -33.56 -41.32 34.87
CA VAL A 83 -32.35 -42.16 34.69
C VAL A 83 -32.20 -42.75 33.28
N ASP A 84 -31.09 -42.37 32.62
CA ASP A 84 -30.66 -42.60 31.23
C ASP A 84 -31.41 -41.75 30.16
N ALA A 85 -31.02 -40.52 29.83
CA ALA A 85 -29.70 -40.14 29.32
C ALA A 85 -29.38 -38.67 29.66
N GLY A 86 -29.01 -38.44 30.93
CA GLY A 86 -28.22 -37.28 31.32
C GLY A 86 -26.75 -37.63 31.28
N THR A 87 -26.20 -38.07 30.14
CA THR A 87 -24.75 -38.21 29.91
C THR A 87 -24.48 -38.39 28.41
N ASP A 88 -24.59 -37.32 27.61
CA ASP A 88 -23.76 -37.26 26.41
C ASP A 88 -23.35 -35.81 26.08
N ALA A 89 -22.04 -35.61 26.20
CA ALA A 89 -21.22 -34.53 25.66
C ALA A 89 -21.44 -33.08 26.13
N GLY A 90 -21.69 -32.88 27.43
CA GLY A 90 -20.91 -31.86 28.15
C GLY A 90 -19.49 -32.40 28.31
N VAL A 91 -18.71 -32.48 27.22
CA VAL A 91 -17.27 -32.69 27.36
C VAL A 91 -16.82 -31.48 28.14
N ASP A 92 -16.37 -31.74 29.36
CA ASP A 92 -15.64 -30.82 30.21
C ASP A 92 -14.42 -30.39 29.38
N ALA A 93 -14.61 -29.38 28.52
CA ALA A 93 -13.54 -28.75 27.81
C ALA A 93 -12.76 -28.08 28.93
N GLY A 94 -11.77 -28.80 29.46
CA GLY A 94 -10.92 -28.33 30.53
C GLY A 94 -10.44 -26.91 30.22
N PRO A 95 -9.98 -26.17 31.24
CA PRO A 95 -9.77 -24.72 31.15
C PRO A 95 -9.07 -24.36 29.83
N ILE A 96 -9.54 -23.32 29.12
CA ILE A 96 -9.05 -22.94 27.79
C ILE A 96 -8.36 -21.58 27.85
N ALA A 97 -7.16 -21.48 27.27
CA ALA A 97 -6.52 -20.22 26.91
C ALA A 97 -6.53 -20.06 25.39
N TYR A 98 -6.18 -18.88 24.89
CA TYR A 98 -6.28 -18.56 23.47
C TYR A 98 -4.96 -18.01 22.95
N VAL A 99 -4.52 -18.52 21.81
CA VAL A 99 -3.30 -18.05 21.14
C VAL A 99 -3.63 -17.65 19.72
N ARG A 100 -3.13 -16.51 19.26
CA ARG A 100 -3.13 -16.15 17.84
C ARG A 100 -1.70 -16.00 17.33
N PHE A 101 -1.55 -16.04 16.01
CA PHE A 101 -0.27 -15.81 15.35
C PHE A 101 -0.35 -14.64 14.36
N VAL A 102 0.69 -13.81 14.36
CA VAL A 102 0.92 -12.74 13.40
C VAL A 102 2.29 -12.95 12.78
N ASN A 103 2.32 -13.20 11.47
CA ASN A 103 3.56 -13.25 10.72
C ASN A 103 3.87 -11.90 10.09
N ALA A 104 4.93 -11.24 10.59
CA ALA A 104 5.42 -9.97 10.10
C ALA A 104 6.92 -10.04 9.73
N LEU A 105 7.42 -11.23 9.39
CA LEU A 105 8.77 -11.38 8.87
C LEU A 105 8.88 -10.63 7.53
N TYR A 106 10.00 -9.94 7.35
CA TYR A 106 10.26 -9.17 6.13
C TYR A 106 11.39 -9.79 5.28
N GLU A 107 11.40 -9.39 4.01
CA GLU A 107 12.45 -9.74 3.05
C GLU A 107 13.62 -8.77 3.23
N GLY A 108 14.72 -9.28 3.77
CA GLY A 108 15.95 -8.52 3.96
C GLY A 108 16.95 -8.75 2.85
N ASN A 109 16.61 -8.55 1.57
CA ASN A 109 17.69 -8.27 0.62
C ASN A 109 18.12 -6.80 0.83
N PHE A 110 19.04 -6.61 1.78
CA PHE A 110 19.62 -5.31 2.08
C PHE A 110 20.21 -4.65 0.84
N ASP A 111 20.72 -5.45 -0.10
CA ASP A 111 21.45 -5.00 -1.28
C ASP A 111 20.56 -4.61 -2.46
N ASP A 112 19.32 -5.14 -2.55
CA ASP A 112 18.38 -4.78 -3.63
C ASP A 112 16.92 -4.76 -3.17
N ALA A 113 16.45 -3.57 -2.78
CA ALA A 113 15.05 -3.26 -2.46
C ALA A 113 14.08 -3.48 -3.65
N ASN A 114 14.59 -3.82 -4.84
CA ASN A 114 13.79 -4.10 -6.01
C ASN A 114 13.61 -5.59 -6.29
N THR A 115 14.01 -6.47 -5.37
CA THR A 115 13.72 -7.91 -5.47
C THR A 115 12.21 -8.09 -5.29
N PRO A 116 11.49 -8.74 -6.24
CA PRO A 116 10.05 -8.96 -6.10
C PRO A 116 9.72 -9.75 -4.84
N TRP A 117 8.64 -9.39 -4.17
CA TRP A 117 8.17 -10.09 -2.96
C TRP A 117 7.77 -11.53 -3.27
N ASP A 118 8.43 -12.49 -2.64
CA ASP A 118 8.09 -13.91 -2.72
C ASP A 118 7.40 -14.37 -1.43
N ALA A 119 6.08 -14.19 -1.36
CA ALA A 119 5.26 -14.55 -0.19
C ALA A 119 5.44 -16.03 0.25
N ALA A 120 5.75 -16.93 -0.68
CA ALA A 120 5.90 -18.36 -0.38
C ALA A 120 7.14 -18.65 0.47
N ARG A 121 8.22 -17.85 0.36
CA ARG A 121 9.42 -17.98 1.21
C ARG A 121 9.14 -17.69 2.67
N TYR A 122 8.10 -16.90 2.94
CA TYR A 122 7.79 -16.37 4.26
C TYR A 122 6.61 -17.07 4.92
N ARG A 123 6.11 -18.18 4.34
CA ARG A 123 5.09 -18.99 5.01
C ARG A 123 5.69 -19.69 6.23
N MET A 124 5.02 -19.53 7.37
CA MET A 124 5.48 -20.04 8.66
C MET A 124 4.47 -20.97 9.31
N ASP A 125 5.01 -21.95 10.03
CA ASP A 125 4.28 -22.82 10.94
C ASP A 125 4.63 -22.43 12.38
N VAL A 126 3.66 -22.55 13.29
CA VAL A 126 3.86 -22.39 14.74
C VAL A 126 3.45 -23.66 15.44
N GLN A 127 4.35 -24.16 16.29
CA GLN A 127 4.13 -25.37 17.08
C GLN A 127 4.27 -25.08 18.57
N ALA A 128 3.56 -25.84 19.41
CA ALA A 128 3.61 -25.73 20.87
C ALA A 128 3.83 -27.09 21.54
N GLY A 129 4.44 -27.06 22.73
CA GLY A 129 4.55 -28.22 23.61
C GLY A 129 5.57 -29.29 23.18
N THR A 130 5.58 -30.38 23.96
CA THR A 130 6.42 -31.56 23.73
C THR A 130 5.58 -32.83 24.01
N PRO A 131 5.28 -33.69 23.02
CA PRO A 131 5.67 -33.57 21.61
C PRO A 131 5.04 -32.34 20.92
N ALA A 132 5.70 -31.83 19.88
CA ALA A 132 5.29 -30.62 19.20
C ALA A 132 3.92 -30.81 18.51
N GLN A 133 2.96 -29.96 18.88
CA GLN A 133 1.65 -29.87 18.24
C GLN A 133 1.61 -28.64 17.34
N SER A 134 1.16 -28.79 16.09
CA SER A 134 0.95 -27.66 15.18
C SER A 134 -0.26 -26.84 15.60
N LEU A 135 -0.09 -25.52 15.74
CA LEU A 135 -1.15 -24.56 16.03
C LEU A 135 -1.54 -23.76 14.78
N PHE A 136 -0.54 -23.37 13.98
CA PHE A 136 -0.73 -22.60 12.76
C PHE A 136 0.16 -23.18 11.65
N THR A 137 -0.36 -23.27 10.43
CA THR A 137 0.38 -23.80 9.28
C THR A 137 0.29 -22.88 8.07
N GLY A 138 1.40 -22.76 7.33
CA GLY A 138 1.46 -22.05 6.05
C GLY A 138 1.10 -20.57 6.12
N VAL A 139 1.28 -19.91 7.28
CA VAL A 139 0.83 -18.54 7.49
C VAL A 139 1.75 -17.57 6.75
N GLU A 140 1.18 -16.86 5.76
CA GLU A 140 1.87 -15.83 4.97
C GLU A 140 2.22 -14.60 5.80
N SER A 141 3.15 -13.77 5.34
CA SER A 141 3.49 -12.50 6.00
C SER A 141 2.57 -11.35 5.55
N GLY A 142 2.47 -10.30 6.36
CA GLY A 142 1.64 -9.13 6.11
C GLY A 142 0.24 -9.26 6.68
N GLU A 143 -0.74 -8.57 6.09
CA GLU A 143 -2.15 -8.59 6.55
C GLU A 143 -2.76 -10.00 6.62
N PRO A 144 -2.58 -10.89 5.61
CA PRO A 144 -3.06 -12.27 5.69
C PRO A 144 -2.37 -13.09 6.78
N GLY A 145 -1.26 -12.58 7.31
CA GLY A 145 -0.47 -13.18 8.38
C GLY A 145 -1.04 -13.01 9.77
N VAL A 146 -2.06 -12.15 9.95
CA VAL A 146 -2.80 -12.03 11.21
C VAL A 146 -3.87 -13.10 11.24
N LYS A 147 -3.71 -14.10 12.11
CA LYS A 147 -4.67 -15.19 12.29
C LYS A 147 -5.56 -14.98 13.50
N ASP A 148 -6.74 -15.60 13.47
CA ASP A 148 -7.64 -15.67 14.61
C ASP A 148 -7.02 -16.47 15.78
N PHE A 149 -7.63 -16.30 16.96
CA PHE A 149 -7.27 -17.06 18.15
C PHE A 149 -7.70 -18.52 18.02
N VAL A 150 -6.78 -19.44 18.35
CA VAL A 150 -7.04 -20.87 18.52
C VAL A 150 -6.98 -21.24 20.00
N PRO A 151 -7.82 -22.19 20.46
CA PRO A 151 -7.79 -22.64 21.84
C PRO A 151 -6.54 -23.48 22.12
N VAL A 152 -5.96 -23.31 23.31
CA VAL A 152 -4.84 -24.10 23.84
C VAL A 152 -5.11 -24.44 25.30
N THR A 153 -4.48 -25.50 25.80
CA THR A 153 -4.50 -25.80 27.24
C THR A 153 -3.65 -24.76 28.01
N PRO A 154 -4.20 -24.07 29.03
CA PRO A 154 -3.48 -23.21 29.95
C PRO A 154 -2.33 -23.94 30.64
N GLY A 155 -1.31 -23.19 31.06
CA GLY A 155 -0.14 -23.76 31.72
C GLY A 155 0.89 -22.69 32.07
N ALA A 156 1.79 -23.01 33.02
CA ALA A 156 2.78 -22.06 33.51
C ALA A 156 4.03 -21.97 32.62
N ASP A 157 4.34 -23.01 31.84
CA ASP A 157 5.61 -23.20 31.13
C ASP A 157 5.39 -23.51 29.63
N LEU A 158 4.41 -22.87 29.00
CA LEU A 158 4.15 -23.04 27.56
C LEU A 158 5.31 -22.47 26.75
N GLN A 159 5.70 -23.16 25.69
CA GLN A 159 6.69 -22.68 24.73
C GLN A 159 6.16 -22.87 23.31
N PHE A 160 6.47 -21.89 22.47
CA PHE A 160 6.06 -21.86 21.07
C PHE A 160 7.29 -21.75 20.19
N SER A 161 7.29 -22.50 19.09
CA SER A 161 8.39 -22.52 18.12
C SER A 161 7.91 -22.13 16.73
N LEU A 162 8.66 -21.25 16.09
CA LEU A 162 8.45 -20.77 14.73
C LEU A 162 9.29 -21.59 13.77
N ARG A 163 8.68 -22.08 12.69
CA ARG A 163 9.34 -22.87 11.65
C ARG A 163 8.92 -22.39 10.27
N LYS A 164 9.79 -22.62 9.28
CA LYS A 164 9.38 -22.47 7.89
C LYS A 164 8.27 -23.48 7.58
N ALA A 165 7.27 -23.07 6.81
CA ALA A 165 6.18 -23.94 6.43
C ALA A 165 6.68 -25.22 5.76
N GLY A 166 6.23 -26.37 6.27
CA GLY A 166 6.64 -27.69 5.76
C GLY A 166 8.06 -28.13 6.14
N ALA A 167 8.76 -27.38 7.02
CA ALA A 167 10.04 -27.81 7.56
C ALA A 167 9.90 -29.14 8.33
N SER A 168 10.91 -30.01 8.22
CA SER A 168 10.91 -31.27 8.95
C SER A 168 10.95 -31.04 10.47
N ALA A 169 10.38 -31.95 11.25
CA ALA A 169 10.42 -31.88 12.72
C ALA A 169 11.86 -31.90 13.28
N THR A 170 12.82 -32.42 12.49
CA THR A 170 14.25 -32.50 12.83
C THR A 170 15.02 -31.21 12.55
N GLU A 171 14.51 -30.31 11.72
CA GLU A 171 15.14 -28.99 11.53
C GLU A 171 15.05 -28.17 12.82
N PRO A 172 16.03 -27.31 13.10
CA PRO A 172 15.92 -26.37 14.22
C PRO A 172 14.79 -25.36 13.95
N ALA A 173 14.10 -24.95 15.01
CA ALA A 173 13.17 -23.83 14.91
C ALA A 173 13.92 -22.54 14.57
N LEU A 174 13.27 -21.65 13.80
CA LEU A 174 13.80 -20.32 13.48
C LEU A 174 13.87 -19.43 14.72
N ALA A 175 12.87 -19.55 15.59
CA ALA A 175 12.80 -18.88 16.88
C ALA A 175 11.92 -19.68 17.84
N THR A 176 12.21 -19.60 19.13
CA THR A 176 11.39 -20.19 20.20
C THR A 176 11.15 -19.13 21.26
N THR A 177 9.93 -19.05 21.78
CA THR A 177 9.62 -18.15 22.90
C THR A 177 10.35 -18.57 24.17
N GLY A 178 10.51 -17.64 25.12
CA GLY A 178 10.69 -18.04 26.52
C GLY A 178 9.48 -18.84 27.02
N LYS A 179 9.57 -19.34 28.26
CA LYS A 179 8.41 -19.95 28.94
C LYS A 179 7.33 -18.88 29.15
N VAL A 180 6.11 -19.18 28.71
CA VAL A 180 4.94 -18.32 28.83
C VAL A 180 3.94 -18.99 29.76
N SER A 181 3.50 -18.27 30.78
CA SER A 181 2.37 -18.71 31.61
C SER A 181 1.07 -18.17 31.01
N LEU A 182 0.09 -19.03 30.74
CA LEU A 182 -1.26 -18.64 30.35
C LEU A 182 -2.27 -19.25 31.33
N ALA A 183 -3.14 -18.41 31.90
CA ALA A 183 -4.28 -18.83 32.69
C ALA A 183 -5.53 -19.06 31.83
N GLU A 184 -6.57 -19.65 32.42
CA GLU A 184 -7.86 -19.80 31.76
C GLU A 184 -8.41 -18.44 31.30
N GLY A 185 -8.88 -18.39 30.06
CA GLY A 185 -9.42 -17.19 29.41
C GLY A 185 -8.37 -16.19 28.89
N GLU A 186 -7.10 -16.31 29.29
CA GLU A 186 -6.04 -15.41 28.82
C GLU A 186 -5.77 -15.59 27.32
N ARG A 187 -5.39 -14.48 26.69
CA ARG A 187 -5.11 -14.36 25.26
C ARG A 187 -3.65 -13.98 25.02
N LEU A 188 -3.01 -14.69 24.10
CA LEU A 188 -1.64 -14.46 23.68
C LEU A 188 -1.56 -14.16 22.19
N THR A 189 -0.90 -13.05 21.84
CA THR A 189 -0.46 -12.75 20.48
C THR A 189 0.98 -13.18 20.29
N LEU A 190 1.20 -14.19 19.46
CA LEU A 190 2.54 -14.55 18.97
C LEU A 190 2.87 -13.73 17.73
N LEU A 191 4.01 -13.02 17.75
CA LEU A 191 4.45 -12.16 16.65
C LEU A 191 5.78 -12.64 16.09
N ALA A 192 5.80 -13.13 14.85
CA ALA A 192 7.06 -13.40 14.16
C ALA A 192 7.58 -12.11 13.52
N VAL A 193 8.80 -11.71 13.91
CA VAL A 193 9.46 -10.47 13.46
C VAL A 193 10.92 -10.74 13.09
N GLY A 194 11.53 -9.85 12.33
CA GLY A 194 12.89 -10.01 11.83
C GLY A 194 12.96 -10.40 10.35
N GLY A 195 14.18 -10.58 9.85
CA GLY A 195 14.50 -10.86 8.46
C GLY A 195 14.99 -12.30 8.27
N MET A 196 14.45 -12.98 7.27
CA MET A 196 14.84 -14.36 6.95
C MET A 196 16.28 -14.51 6.44
N ALA A 197 16.91 -13.43 5.97
CA ALA A 197 18.31 -13.42 5.57
C ALA A 197 19.27 -13.62 6.76
N SER A 198 18.82 -13.32 7.98
CA SER A 198 19.62 -13.33 9.21
C SER A 198 19.38 -14.57 10.07
N VAL A 199 18.78 -15.63 9.50
CA VAL A 199 18.58 -16.90 10.21
C VAL A 199 19.93 -17.47 10.65
N GLY A 200 20.04 -17.78 11.94
CA GLY A 200 21.24 -18.37 12.53
C GLY A 200 22.39 -17.37 12.77
N THR A 201 22.17 -16.08 12.53
CA THR A 201 23.13 -15.01 12.88
C THR A 201 22.82 -14.45 14.27
N SER A 202 23.74 -13.65 14.81
CA SER A 202 23.53 -12.86 16.02
C SER A 202 23.05 -11.43 15.73
N GLU A 203 22.58 -11.18 14.50
CA GLU A 203 22.11 -9.85 14.09
C GLU A 203 20.77 -9.54 14.75
N VAL A 204 20.48 -8.25 14.96
CA VAL A 204 19.25 -7.82 15.64
C VAL A 204 17.98 -8.23 14.93
N ASN A 205 18.05 -8.34 13.62
CA ASN A 205 16.98 -8.74 12.74
C ASN A 205 16.97 -10.26 12.51
N ALA A 206 17.79 -11.06 13.20
CA ALA A 206 17.57 -12.50 13.23
C ALA A 206 16.11 -12.79 13.65
N PRO A 207 15.43 -13.79 13.06
CA PRO A 207 14.02 -14.03 13.35
C PRO A 207 13.75 -14.23 14.84
N LYS A 208 12.68 -13.59 15.33
CA LYS A 208 12.20 -13.67 16.71
C LYS A 208 10.73 -14.04 16.73
N LEU A 209 10.31 -14.70 17.81
CA LEU A 209 8.92 -14.95 18.12
C LEU A 209 8.58 -14.24 19.44
N LEU A 210 7.93 -13.09 19.34
CA LEU A 210 7.48 -12.32 20.49
C LEU A 210 6.18 -12.92 21.05
N ALA A 211 6.07 -12.96 22.37
CA ALA A 211 4.88 -13.43 23.07
C ALA A 211 4.26 -12.26 23.85
N LEU A 212 3.19 -11.67 23.31
CA LEU A 212 2.52 -10.51 23.88
C LEU A 212 1.18 -10.93 24.46
N LYS A 213 0.99 -10.76 25.77
CA LYS A 213 -0.30 -11.01 26.42
C LYS A 213 -1.26 -9.87 26.12
N ASP A 214 -2.42 -10.19 25.56
CA ASP A 214 -3.45 -9.20 25.26
C ASP A 214 -4.08 -8.68 26.56
N ASP A 215 -4.23 -9.54 27.57
CA ASP A 215 -4.74 -9.17 28.90
C ASP A 215 -3.81 -8.20 29.65
N ALA A 216 -2.56 -8.03 29.20
CA ALA A 216 -1.62 -7.08 29.82
C ALA A 216 -2.06 -5.61 29.65
N PHE A 217 -2.91 -5.31 28.66
CA PHE A 217 -3.57 -4.00 28.56
C PHE A 217 -4.45 -3.69 29.78
N GLY A 218 -4.97 -4.73 30.45
CA GLY A 218 -5.97 -4.59 31.50
C GLY A 218 -7.29 -4.02 30.98
N ALA A 219 -8.13 -3.53 31.89
CA ALA A 219 -9.36 -2.84 31.52
C ALA A 219 -9.03 -1.46 30.93
N VAL A 220 -9.21 -1.30 29.62
CA VAL A 220 -9.04 -0.01 28.94
C VAL A 220 -10.25 0.88 29.24
N PRO A 221 -10.07 2.12 29.72
CA PRO A 221 -11.17 3.02 30.02
C PRO A 221 -12.10 3.25 28.80
N PRO A 222 -13.43 3.35 28.99
CA PRO A 222 -14.39 3.46 27.89
C PRO A 222 -14.26 4.70 27.01
N ASP A 223 -13.50 5.69 27.44
CA ASP A 223 -13.22 6.95 26.74
C ASP A 223 -11.82 7.02 26.13
N GLU A 224 -10.97 6.02 26.38
CA GLU A 224 -9.58 5.96 25.94
C GLU A 224 -9.34 4.94 24.83
N VAL A 225 -8.26 5.15 24.08
CA VAL A 225 -7.65 4.14 23.21
C VAL A 225 -6.24 3.92 23.70
N ARG A 226 -5.82 2.66 23.88
CA ARG A 226 -4.47 2.31 24.32
C ARG A 226 -3.71 1.70 23.16
N VAL A 227 -2.50 2.16 22.91
CA VAL A 227 -1.66 1.61 21.83
C VAL A 227 -0.31 1.15 22.37
N ARG A 228 0.19 0.08 21.74
CA ARG A 228 1.52 -0.48 21.94
C ARG A 228 2.22 -0.56 20.60
N HIS A 229 3.31 0.19 20.44
CA HIS A 229 4.08 0.16 19.20
C HIS A 229 4.97 -1.07 19.19
N VAL A 230 4.96 -1.80 18.07
CA VAL A 230 5.81 -2.97 17.85
C VAL A 230 6.53 -2.78 16.53
N THR A 231 7.81 -3.11 16.49
CA THR A 231 8.63 -2.92 15.29
C THR A 231 8.93 -4.26 14.63
N ALA A 232 8.71 -4.34 13.33
CA ALA A 232 9.07 -5.46 12.46
C ALA A 232 9.47 -4.99 11.05
N ASP A 233 9.54 -3.67 10.85
CA ASP A 233 10.05 -3.01 9.66
C ASP A 233 11.57 -3.09 9.60
N GLN A 234 12.12 -2.86 8.41
CA GLN A 234 13.56 -2.81 8.23
C GLN A 234 14.18 -1.66 9.05
N VAL A 235 15.30 -1.97 9.69
CA VAL A 235 16.23 -0.98 10.26
C VAL A 235 17.66 -1.30 9.82
N ILE A 236 18.53 -0.29 9.81
CA ILE A 236 19.94 -0.46 9.46
C ILE A 236 20.76 -1.02 10.64
N ALA A 237 20.37 -0.76 11.89
CA ALA A 237 21.06 -1.24 13.09
C ALA A 237 20.14 -1.33 14.32
N ASP A 238 20.62 -2.00 15.37
CA ASP A 238 19.88 -2.34 16.59
C ASP A 238 19.73 -1.20 17.60
N PHE A 239 20.62 -0.21 17.53
CA PHE A 239 20.58 1.00 18.35
C PHE A 239 19.80 2.16 17.69
N PHE A 240 19.04 1.90 16.61
CA PHE A 240 18.17 2.88 15.97
C PHE A 240 16.69 2.59 16.31
N PRO A 241 16.18 3.04 17.48
CA PRO A 241 14.78 2.84 17.83
C PRO A 241 13.84 3.57 16.86
N ARG A 242 12.63 3.03 16.76
CA ARG A 242 11.49 3.68 16.10
C ARG A 242 10.64 4.41 17.13
N LEU A 243 10.02 5.50 16.70
CA LEU A 243 8.99 6.22 17.44
C LEU A 243 7.70 6.22 16.63
N LEU A 244 6.58 6.07 17.34
CA LEU A 244 5.25 6.33 16.81
C LEU A 244 4.80 7.70 17.30
N LYS A 245 4.16 8.47 16.43
CA LYS A 245 3.58 9.78 16.77
C LYS A 245 2.16 9.89 16.28
N THR A 246 1.36 10.66 16.99
CA THR A 246 0.03 11.07 16.52
C THR A 246 0.12 12.33 15.65
N ASP A 247 -0.97 12.63 14.94
CA ASP A 247 -1.16 13.88 14.21
C ASP A 247 -1.22 15.15 15.09
N SER A 248 -1.51 15.00 16.39
CA SER A 248 -1.37 16.07 17.37
C SER A 248 0.10 16.36 17.74
N GLY A 249 1.04 15.52 17.29
CA GLY A 249 2.45 15.61 17.61
C GLY A 249 2.86 14.92 18.91
N GLU A 250 1.96 14.17 19.57
CA GLU A 250 2.30 13.37 20.74
C GLU A 250 3.24 12.23 20.30
N GLU A 251 4.43 12.17 20.91
CA GLU A 251 5.40 11.10 20.66
C GLU A 251 5.25 10.00 21.71
N LEU A 252 5.20 8.75 21.23
CA LEU A 252 5.13 7.56 22.07
C LEU A 252 6.55 7.07 22.43
N PRO A 253 6.67 6.16 23.43
CA PRO A 253 7.96 5.63 23.84
C PRO A 253 8.77 5.07 22.68
N GLU A 254 10.09 5.28 22.72
CA GLU A 254 11.02 4.66 21.78
C GLU A 254 10.97 3.14 21.88
N VAL A 255 10.93 2.48 20.71
CA VAL A 255 10.87 1.03 20.60
C VAL A 255 12.14 0.53 19.93
N THR A 256 12.89 -0.33 20.63
CA THR A 256 14.03 -1.03 20.06
C THR A 256 13.59 -1.86 18.84
N PRO A 257 14.40 -1.96 17.78
CA PRO A 257 14.04 -2.75 16.61
C PRO A 257 13.75 -4.22 16.93
N PHE A 258 12.69 -4.75 16.32
CA PHE A 258 12.20 -6.12 16.49
C PHE A 258 11.77 -6.43 17.94
N THR A 259 11.21 -5.43 18.63
CA THR A 259 10.60 -5.56 19.96
C THR A 259 9.26 -4.84 20.03
N ALA A 260 8.56 -5.00 21.15
CA ALA A 260 7.42 -4.18 21.52
C ALA A 260 7.84 -3.06 22.47
N ASP A 261 7.05 -2.00 22.53
CA ASP A 261 7.22 -0.90 23.48
C ASP A 261 7.23 -1.39 24.95
N PRO A 262 7.93 -0.69 25.85
CA PRO A 262 8.05 -1.10 27.25
C PRO A 262 6.79 -0.83 28.10
N GLU A 263 5.85 0.00 27.65
CA GLU A 263 4.61 0.31 28.37
C GLU A 263 3.58 -0.81 28.17
N VAL A 264 3.70 -1.89 28.95
CA VAL A 264 2.87 -3.10 28.78
C VAL A 264 1.35 -2.89 28.81
N LYS A 265 0.86 -1.81 29.44
CA LYS A 265 -0.56 -1.43 29.48
C LYS A 265 -1.00 -0.55 28.29
N GLY A 266 -0.06 -0.16 27.43
CA GLY A 266 -0.24 0.77 26.32
C GLY A 266 -0.29 2.24 26.74
N ARG A 267 0.17 3.09 25.84
CA ARG A 267 0.05 4.55 25.93
C ARG A 267 -1.35 4.95 25.49
N ALA A 268 -1.99 5.86 26.23
CA ALA A 268 -3.27 6.42 25.80
C ALA A 268 -3.05 7.39 24.63
N ILE A 269 -3.87 7.29 23.59
CA ILE A 269 -3.96 8.27 22.51
C ILE A 269 -5.41 8.70 22.29
N PRO A 270 -5.66 9.91 21.73
CA PRO A 270 -7.01 10.34 21.41
C PRO A 270 -7.69 9.39 20.41
N ALA A 271 -8.95 9.01 20.66
CA ALA A 271 -9.74 8.25 19.68
C ALA A 271 -10.02 9.03 18.38
N THR A 272 -9.80 10.35 18.40
CA THR A 272 -9.89 11.24 17.23
C THR A 272 -8.61 11.29 16.40
N THR A 273 -7.55 10.56 16.80
CA THR A 273 -6.29 10.48 16.03
C THR A 273 -6.61 9.98 14.62
N GLY A 274 -6.42 10.84 13.62
CA GLY A 274 -6.72 10.55 12.23
C GLY A 274 -5.51 10.08 11.44
N ARG A 275 -4.29 10.24 11.99
CA ARG A 275 -3.05 9.86 11.33
C ARG A 275 -1.98 9.49 12.34
N LEU A 276 -1.20 8.47 12.01
CA LEU A 276 -0.02 8.05 12.75
C LEU A 276 1.23 8.26 11.90
N LEU A 277 2.34 8.60 12.55
CA LEU A 277 3.64 8.85 11.91
C LEU A 277 4.69 7.93 12.54
N VAL A 278 5.50 7.27 11.71
CA VAL A 278 6.65 6.49 12.16
C VAL A 278 7.93 7.24 11.83
N ARG A 279 8.83 7.34 12.81
CA ARG A 279 10.10 8.05 12.70
C ARG A 279 11.24 7.19 13.28
N GLY A 280 12.44 7.30 12.72
CA GLY A 280 13.65 6.82 13.38
C GLY A 280 14.32 7.92 14.21
N SER A 281 14.94 7.54 15.32
CA SER A 281 15.70 8.49 16.16
C SER A 281 16.92 9.10 15.43
N ILE A 282 17.59 8.28 14.61
CA ILE A 282 18.77 8.66 13.81
C ILE A 282 18.60 8.22 12.35
N ASP A 283 18.15 6.99 12.12
CA ASP A 283 17.93 6.43 10.78
C ASP A 283 16.55 6.84 10.25
N ALA A 284 16.53 7.92 9.46
CA ALA A 284 15.31 8.46 8.89
C ALA A 284 14.75 7.52 7.82
N PRO A 285 13.45 7.23 7.84
CA PRO A 285 12.82 6.50 6.74
C PRO A 285 12.99 7.23 5.41
N GLU A 286 13.24 6.50 4.33
CA GLU A 286 13.47 7.04 3.00
C GLU A 286 12.54 6.43 1.94
N PRO A 287 12.14 7.21 0.92
CA PRO A 287 12.33 8.66 0.84
C PRO A 287 11.33 9.36 1.76
N SER A 288 11.75 10.38 2.49
CA SER A 288 10.86 11.28 3.22
C SER A 288 11.54 12.62 3.37
N GLN A 289 10.81 13.70 3.10
CA GLN A 289 11.30 15.05 3.36
C GLN A 289 11.16 15.42 4.84
N SER A 290 10.14 14.88 5.53
CA SER A 290 9.93 15.07 6.97
C SER A 290 10.77 14.17 7.85
N ALA A 291 11.48 13.18 7.28
CA ALA A 291 12.08 12.06 8.02
C ALA A 291 11.04 11.24 8.82
N GLU A 292 9.78 11.23 8.34
CA GLU A 292 8.64 10.58 8.98
C GLU A 292 7.78 9.91 7.91
N VAL A 293 7.28 8.71 8.19
CA VAL A 293 6.35 7.97 7.33
C VAL A 293 4.94 8.06 7.91
N GLY A 294 4.02 8.69 7.18
CA GLY A 294 2.64 8.83 7.62
C GLY A 294 1.72 7.71 7.18
N TYR A 295 0.70 7.45 7.99
CA TYR A 295 -0.38 6.51 7.75
C TYR A 295 -1.69 7.13 8.19
N THR A 296 -2.53 7.51 7.22
CA THR A 296 -3.88 8.03 7.50
C THR A 296 -4.80 6.90 7.93
N LEU A 297 -5.51 7.09 9.04
CA LEU A 297 -6.44 6.12 9.61
C LEU A 297 -7.81 6.26 8.95
N PRO A 298 -8.47 5.15 8.59
CA PRO A 298 -9.88 5.17 8.24
C PRO A 298 -10.73 5.73 9.39
N SER A 299 -11.83 6.39 9.04
CA SER A 299 -12.80 6.84 10.05
C SER A 299 -13.26 5.67 10.92
N GLY A 300 -13.18 5.84 12.25
CA GLY A 300 -13.57 4.79 13.20
C GLY A 300 -12.55 3.65 13.37
N ALA A 301 -11.34 3.76 12.82
CA ALA A 301 -10.30 2.75 13.00
C ALA A 301 -9.94 2.52 14.48
N LEU A 302 -10.01 3.57 15.29
CA LEU A 302 -9.75 3.51 16.74
C LEU A 302 -11.09 3.50 17.51
N VAL A 303 -11.33 2.40 18.22
CA VAL A 303 -12.52 2.19 19.04
C VAL A 303 -12.18 2.49 20.50
N LYS A 304 -12.97 3.33 21.16
CA LYS A 304 -12.77 3.62 22.60
C LYS A 304 -12.96 2.36 23.45
N GLY A 305 -12.23 2.25 24.55
CA GLY A 305 -12.20 1.04 25.38
C GLY A 305 -11.38 -0.11 24.77
N GLN A 306 -10.58 0.14 23.72
CA GLN A 306 -9.81 -0.90 23.03
C GLN A 306 -8.30 -0.64 23.12
N GLY A 307 -7.56 -1.72 23.39
CA GLY A 307 -6.10 -1.77 23.22
C GLY A 307 -5.72 -2.24 21.82
N TYR A 308 -4.65 -1.68 21.25
CA TYR A 308 -4.12 -2.07 19.94
C TYR A 308 -2.61 -2.28 19.99
N TYR A 309 -2.13 -3.32 19.31
CA TYR A 309 -0.75 -3.36 18.84
C TYR A 309 -0.69 -2.61 17.51
N VAL A 310 0.14 -1.59 17.42
CA VAL A 310 0.47 -0.87 16.18
C VAL A 310 1.80 -1.43 15.71
N LEU A 311 1.78 -2.26 14.68
CA LEU A 311 2.97 -2.96 14.20
C LEU A 311 3.52 -2.28 12.94
N SER A 312 4.72 -1.70 13.04
CA SER A 312 5.50 -1.27 11.88
C SER A 312 6.03 -2.49 11.14
N SER A 313 5.80 -2.59 9.83
CA SER A 313 6.21 -3.74 9.02
C SER A 313 6.61 -3.33 7.60
N GLY A 314 7.41 -4.15 6.94
CA GLY A 314 7.87 -3.96 5.57
C GLY A 314 9.16 -3.15 5.45
N ASP A 315 9.49 -2.76 4.22
CA ASP A 315 10.67 -1.97 3.85
C ASP A 315 10.20 -0.69 3.13
N ASP A 316 10.61 0.46 3.64
CA ASP A 316 10.25 1.80 3.16
C ASP A 316 10.92 2.20 1.84
N ARG A 317 12.02 1.52 1.49
CA ARG A 317 12.75 1.71 0.22
C ARG A 317 12.02 1.07 -0.96
N ARG A 318 11.18 0.06 -0.70
CA ARG A 318 10.42 -0.67 -1.72
C ARG A 318 9.31 0.17 -2.31
N ALA A 319 9.06 -0.02 -3.61
CA ALA A 319 7.97 0.65 -4.30
C ALA A 319 6.65 0.50 -3.53
N MET A 320 5.90 1.59 -3.33
CA MET A 320 4.72 1.60 -2.46
C MET A 320 3.59 0.62 -2.87
N ASN A 321 3.61 0.15 -4.11
CA ASN A 321 2.67 -0.82 -4.65
C ASN A 321 3.10 -2.28 -4.44
N ASP A 322 4.29 -2.51 -3.89
CA ASP A 322 4.80 -3.83 -3.49
C ASP A 322 4.15 -4.31 -2.18
N ALA A 323 3.86 -5.61 -2.08
CA ALA A 323 3.24 -6.20 -0.90
C ALA A 323 4.09 -6.07 0.37
N GLY A 324 5.42 -6.10 0.26
CA GLY A 324 6.35 -5.90 1.36
C GLY A 324 6.79 -4.44 1.56
N ALA A 325 6.13 -3.48 0.90
CA ALA A 325 6.33 -2.06 1.18
C ALA A 325 5.91 -1.72 2.62
N SER A 326 6.50 -0.65 3.15
CA SER A 326 6.21 -0.13 4.48
C SER A 326 4.71 0.03 4.75
N SER A 327 4.25 -0.54 5.87
CA SER A 327 2.86 -0.50 6.33
C SER A 327 2.77 -0.52 7.86
N LEU A 328 1.64 -0.07 8.39
CA LEU A 328 1.26 -0.33 9.78
C LEU A 328 0.15 -1.38 9.82
N LEU A 329 0.29 -2.39 10.68
CA LEU A 329 -0.85 -3.23 11.05
C LEU A 329 -1.43 -2.72 12.37
N LEU A 330 -2.68 -2.31 12.33
CA LEU A 330 -3.46 -1.97 13.52
C LEU A 330 -4.19 -3.23 13.98
N ILE A 331 -3.68 -3.83 15.06
CA ILE A 331 -4.14 -5.14 15.54
C ILE A 331 -4.84 -4.96 16.89
N PRO A 332 -6.18 -5.01 16.95
CA PRO A 332 -6.90 -4.97 18.22
C PRO A 332 -6.51 -6.14 19.13
N ALA A 333 -6.24 -5.81 20.39
CA ALA A 333 -6.07 -6.80 21.46
C ALA A 333 -7.39 -7.54 21.70
N GLY A 334 -7.33 -8.86 21.80
CA GLY A 334 -8.46 -9.74 22.08
C GLY A 334 -9.41 -10.01 20.90
N LYS A 335 -9.12 -9.49 19.70
CA LYS A 335 -9.92 -9.70 18.48
C LYS A 335 -9.04 -10.30 17.38
N GLY A 336 -9.56 -11.17 16.53
CA GLY A 336 -8.78 -11.86 15.50
C GLY A 336 -8.62 -11.11 14.16
N SER A 337 -9.01 -9.84 14.11
CA SER A 337 -8.85 -8.98 12.92
C SER A 337 -7.63 -8.06 13.03
N ALA A 338 -7.21 -7.51 11.88
CA ALA A 338 -6.30 -6.38 11.80
C ALA A 338 -6.69 -5.48 10.62
N VAL A 339 -6.24 -4.23 10.67
CA VAL A 339 -6.34 -3.30 9.53
C VAL A 339 -4.92 -3.00 9.06
N ARG A 340 -4.62 -3.28 7.80
CA ARG A 340 -3.37 -2.82 7.19
C ARG A 340 -3.50 -1.40 6.66
N LEU A 341 -2.74 -0.50 7.25
CA LEU A 341 -2.60 0.87 6.79
C LEU A 341 -1.41 0.93 5.82
N LYS A 342 -1.70 1.29 4.57
CA LYS A 342 -0.66 1.62 3.60
C LYS A 342 -0.06 2.98 3.94
N ARG A 343 1.23 3.17 3.61
CA ARG A 343 1.89 4.47 3.71
C ARG A 343 1.09 5.54 2.98
N ASP A 344 1.03 6.73 3.54
CA ASP A 344 0.49 7.93 2.90
C ASP A 344 1.14 8.21 1.53
N PRO A 345 0.43 8.88 0.61
CA PRO A 345 0.92 9.13 -0.74
C PRO A 345 2.26 9.85 -0.79
N LEU A 346 3.12 9.45 -1.74
CA LEU A 346 4.35 10.16 -2.06
C LEU A 346 4.14 11.07 -3.28
N LEU A 347 4.43 12.37 -3.12
CA LEU A 347 4.45 13.33 -4.21
C LEU A 347 5.88 13.59 -4.66
N TYR A 348 6.14 13.39 -5.94
CA TYR A 348 7.42 13.68 -6.61
C TYR A 348 7.26 14.95 -7.43
N PHE A 349 7.92 16.02 -7.04
CA PHE A 349 7.82 17.31 -7.70
C PHE A 349 8.91 17.50 -8.74
N PHE A 350 8.51 17.57 -10.01
CA PHE A 350 9.42 17.77 -11.14
C PHE A 350 9.30 19.18 -11.71
N HIS A 351 10.43 19.88 -11.78
CA HIS A 351 10.50 21.26 -12.26
C HIS A 351 10.87 21.30 -13.75
N ALA A 352 9.90 21.65 -14.59
CA ALA A 352 10.01 21.83 -16.04
C ALA A 352 9.71 23.27 -16.51
N LEU A 353 9.57 24.22 -15.58
CA LEU A 353 9.27 25.63 -15.85
C LEU A 353 10.51 26.35 -16.43
N ILE A 354 10.38 26.86 -17.65
CA ILE A 354 11.43 27.54 -18.39
C ILE A 354 11.69 28.93 -17.78
N ASP A 355 12.95 29.36 -17.78
CA ASP A 355 13.41 30.64 -17.23
C ASP A 355 13.04 30.84 -15.74
N GLY A 356 12.78 29.74 -15.02
CA GLY A 356 12.49 29.70 -13.59
C GLY A 356 13.75 29.58 -12.73
N GLY A 357 13.70 30.14 -11.52
CA GLY A 357 14.67 29.81 -10.46
C GLY A 357 14.25 28.56 -9.70
N ALA A 358 15.13 28.08 -8.80
CA ALA A 358 14.83 26.92 -7.95
C ALA A 358 13.50 27.09 -7.20
N LEU A 359 12.68 26.04 -7.21
CA LEU A 359 11.33 26.08 -6.66
C LEU A 359 11.28 25.48 -5.24
N LYS A 360 10.24 25.89 -4.52
CA LYS A 360 9.78 25.34 -3.25
C LYS A 360 8.28 25.09 -3.35
N VAL A 361 7.82 23.99 -2.77
CA VAL A 361 6.41 23.61 -2.70
C VAL A 361 5.97 23.62 -1.25
N SER A 362 4.82 24.24 -0.98
CA SER A 362 4.19 24.24 0.32
C SER A 362 2.77 23.67 0.26
N SER A 363 2.37 23.00 1.33
CA SER A 363 1.01 22.52 1.59
C SER A 363 0.58 23.07 2.94
N GLN A 364 -0.62 23.65 3.02
CA GLN A 364 -1.14 24.27 4.26
C GLN A 364 -0.16 25.28 4.91
N GLY A 365 0.63 25.99 4.11
CA GLY A 365 1.61 26.97 4.56
C GLY A 365 2.97 26.40 5.00
N ALA A 366 3.11 25.08 5.14
CA ALA A 366 4.38 24.43 5.47
C ALA A 366 5.11 23.96 4.20
N PRO A 367 6.44 24.15 4.09
CA PRO A 367 7.21 23.60 2.97
C PRO A 367 7.24 22.08 3.03
N ILE A 368 6.87 21.42 1.94
CA ILE A 368 6.88 19.95 1.81
C ILE A 368 7.92 19.44 0.81
N ALA A 369 8.47 20.31 -0.03
CA ALA A 369 9.58 20.01 -0.93
C ALA A 369 10.37 21.30 -1.25
N THR A 370 11.69 21.23 -1.29
CA THR A 370 12.56 22.40 -1.50
C THR A 370 13.71 22.06 -2.46
N GLY A 371 14.35 23.09 -3.03
CA GLY A 371 15.53 22.90 -3.87
C GLY A 371 15.25 22.24 -5.23
N LEU A 372 14.02 22.34 -5.73
CA LEU A 372 13.62 21.79 -7.03
C LEU A 372 14.38 22.56 -8.13
N GLY A 373 15.31 21.89 -8.80
CA GLY A 373 16.07 22.43 -9.93
C GLY A 373 15.46 22.04 -11.27
N TYR A 374 15.58 22.91 -12.28
CA TYR A 374 15.03 22.67 -13.61
C TYR A 374 15.60 21.40 -14.25
N GLY A 375 14.74 20.41 -14.52
CA GLY A 375 15.10 19.14 -15.12
C GLY A 375 15.99 18.24 -14.26
N ASN A 376 16.10 18.52 -12.95
CA ASN A 376 16.77 17.63 -11.99
C ASN A 376 15.83 16.47 -11.59
N ASP A 377 16.37 15.53 -10.80
CA ASP A 377 15.55 14.49 -10.17
C ASP A 377 14.41 15.11 -9.34
N PRO A 378 13.21 14.52 -9.37
CA PRO A 378 12.07 15.07 -8.63
C PRO A 378 12.33 15.11 -7.12
N ALA A 379 11.95 16.21 -6.48
CA ALA A 379 11.98 16.30 -5.02
C ALA A 379 10.77 15.58 -4.42
N VAL A 380 10.96 14.81 -3.36
CA VAL A 380 9.88 14.11 -2.66
C VAL A 380 9.20 15.07 -1.66
N GLY A 381 7.89 14.94 -1.50
CA GLY A 381 7.15 15.54 -0.40
C GLY A 381 6.09 14.60 0.16
N ASP A 382 5.93 14.67 1.48
CA ASP A 382 5.00 13.85 2.26
C ASP A 382 3.70 14.63 2.54
N VAL A 383 2.55 14.02 2.26
CA VAL A 383 1.22 14.57 2.55
C VAL A 383 0.27 13.45 2.97
N SER A 384 -0.83 13.75 3.66
CA SER A 384 -1.82 12.74 4.05
C SER A 384 -2.64 12.24 2.86
N ALA A 385 -3.13 11.01 2.93
CA ALA A 385 -4.14 10.51 2.01
C ALA A 385 -5.50 11.20 2.28
N GLY A 386 -6.33 11.32 1.25
CA GLY A 386 -7.66 11.91 1.41
C GLY A 386 -8.39 12.16 0.10
N THR A 387 -9.73 12.19 0.17
CA THR A 387 -10.61 12.38 -0.99
C THR A 387 -10.58 13.81 -1.54
N ALA A 388 -10.24 14.80 -0.73
CA ALA A 388 -10.12 16.20 -1.17
C ALA A 388 -8.74 16.52 -1.77
N GLY A 389 -7.69 15.82 -1.34
CA GLY A 389 -6.31 16.16 -1.65
C GLY A 389 -5.78 17.36 -0.88
N HIS A 390 -4.74 17.98 -1.44
CA HIS A 390 -4.05 19.11 -0.85
C HIS A 390 -4.02 20.32 -1.79
N ALA A 391 -4.12 21.50 -1.19
CA ALA A 391 -3.85 22.77 -1.85
C ALA A 391 -2.33 23.05 -1.79
N LEU A 392 -1.68 23.03 -2.95
CA LEU A 392 -0.24 23.26 -3.10
C LEU A 392 0.03 24.66 -3.60
N THR A 393 1.05 25.31 -3.05
CA THR A 393 1.55 26.60 -3.55
C THR A 393 3.00 26.46 -3.97
N PHE A 394 3.37 27.12 -5.07
CA PHE A 394 4.72 27.06 -5.61
C PHE A 394 5.35 28.46 -5.57
N SER A 395 6.53 28.53 -4.98
CA SER A 395 7.32 29.76 -4.91
C SER A 395 8.73 29.51 -5.39
N LEU A 396 9.43 30.57 -5.78
CA LEU A 396 10.88 30.53 -5.84
C LEU A 396 11.45 30.26 -4.44
N ALA A 397 12.68 29.76 -4.37
CA ALA A 397 13.41 29.61 -3.12
C ALA A 397 13.58 30.95 -2.38
N SER A 398 13.61 32.07 -3.12
CA SER A 398 13.62 33.44 -2.57
C SER A 398 12.28 33.90 -1.98
N GLY A 399 11.20 33.14 -2.17
CA GLY A 399 9.87 33.40 -1.59
C GLY A 399 8.83 33.98 -2.54
N SER A 400 9.21 34.46 -3.73
CA SER A 400 8.24 34.99 -4.71
C SER A 400 7.31 33.90 -5.22
N ALA A 401 6.00 34.14 -5.23
CA ALA A 401 5.02 33.21 -5.78
C ALA A 401 5.23 32.99 -7.29
N VAL A 402 5.12 31.73 -7.73
CA VAL A 402 5.27 31.32 -9.13
C VAL A 402 3.95 30.83 -9.70
N LEU A 403 3.24 30.01 -8.94
CA LEU A 403 1.91 29.50 -9.27
C LEU A 403 1.00 29.68 -8.05
N GLY A 404 -0.25 30.07 -8.31
CA GLY A 404 -1.30 30.10 -7.29
C GLY A 404 -1.60 28.71 -6.72
N ALA A 405 -2.62 28.61 -5.88
CA ALA A 405 -3.00 27.34 -5.28
C ALA A 405 -3.40 26.32 -6.36
N PHE A 406 -2.68 25.19 -6.42
CA PHE A 406 -2.99 24.02 -7.24
C PHE A 406 -3.62 22.95 -6.36
N GLN A 407 -4.78 22.44 -6.73
CA GLN A 407 -5.41 21.33 -6.02
C GLN A 407 -4.93 20.01 -6.60
N THR A 408 -4.41 19.11 -5.76
CA THR A 408 -4.00 17.77 -6.22
C THR A 408 -5.18 16.89 -6.63
N GLY A 409 -6.36 17.15 -6.07
CA GLY A 409 -7.45 16.18 -6.08
C GLY A 409 -7.14 14.98 -5.17
N PRO A 410 -8.00 13.93 -5.19
CA PRO A 410 -7.88 12.78 -4.30
C PRO A 410 -6.50 12.13 -4.33
N LEU A 411 -5.94 11.84 -3.15
CA LEU A 411 -4.68 11.11 -3.00
C LEU A 411 -4.90 9.83 -2.20
N GLU A 412 -4.38 8.73 -2.72
CA GLU A 412 -4.56 7.39 -2.16
C GLU A 412 -3.33 6.95 -1.36
N ALA A 413 -3.56 6.32 -0.20
CA ALA A 413 -2.50 5.63 0.53
C ALA A 413 -1.95 4.46 -0.32
N GLY A 414 -0.63 4.28 -0.29
CA GLY A 414 0.08 3.29 -1.09
C GLY A 414 0.39 3.75 -2.51
N ARG A 415 0.13 5.01 -2.88
CA ARG A 415 0.30 5.52 -4.24
C ARG A 415 1.36 6.60 -4.34
N ARG A 416 2.08 6.59 -5.47
CA ARG A 416 3.06 7.61 -5.85
C ARG A 416 2.47 8.50 -6.95
N TYR A 417 2.83 9.77 -6.94
CA TYR A 417 2.36 10.73 -7.93
C TYR A 417 3.51 11.63 -8.39
N LEU A 418 3.61 11.89 -9.69
CA LEU A 418 4.44 12.95 -10.24
C LEU A 418 3.63 14.24 -10.31
N VAL A 419 4.10 15.32 -9.70
CA VAL A 419 3.59 16.67 -9.90
C VAL A 419 4.59 17.42 -10.77
N VAL A 420 4.18 17.76 -11.99
CA VAL A 420 5.04 18.47 -12.94
C VAL A 420 4.66 19.94 -12.94
N VAL A 421 5.65 20.83 -12.74
CA VAL A 421 5.49 22.28 -12.83
C VAL A 421 6.17 22.77 -14.10
N SER A 422 5.40 23.25 -15.07
CA SER A 422 5.86 23.62 -16.41
C SER A 422 5.33 24.98 -16.89
N GLY A 423 5.64 25.35 -18.13
CA GLY A 423 5.35 26.66 -18.71
C GLY A 423 6.59 27.54 -18.72
N ARG A 424 6.41 28.86 -18.81
CA ARG A 424 7.49 29.86 -18.78
C ARG A 424 7.27 30.85 -17.65
N SER A 425 8.32 31.07 -16.87
CA SER A 425 8.31 32.00 -15.74
C SER A 425 7.93 33.43 -16.18
N GLY A 426 7.07 34.09 -15.41
CA GLY A 426 6.61 35.46 -15.69
C GLY A 426 5.60 35.60 -16.84
N GLN A 427 5.26 34.52 -17.55
CA GLN A 427 4.23 34.52 -18.59
C GLN A 427 2.83 34.25 -18.02
N THR A 428 1.80 34.53 -18.83
CA THR A 428 0.39 34.26 -18.50
C THR A 428 -0.29 33.46 -19.61
N GLY A 429 -1.53 32.99 -19.40
CA GLY A 429 -2.30 32.28 -20.43
C GLY A 429 -1.79 30.86 -20.71
N ALA A 430 -1.61 30.52 -21.98
CA ALA A 430 -1.18 29.18 -22.43
C ALA A 430 0.25 28.83 -22.02
N GLU A 431 1.14 29.81 -22.05
CA GLU A 431 2.58 29.68 -21.75
C GLU A 431 2.90 29.99 -20.28
N GLY A 432 1.94 30.44 -19.48
CA GLY A 432 2.17 30.75 -18.07
C GLY A 432 2.49 29.50 -17.23
N PRO A 433 3.02 29.66 -16.01
CA PRO A 433 3.26 28.57 -15.09
C PRO A 433 2.01 27.73 -14.85
N ARG A 434 2.14 26.41 -14.90
CA ARG A 434 1.08 25.44 -14.60
C ARG A 434 1.63 24.25 -13.84
N ALA A 435 0.78 23.61 -13.07
CA ALA A 435 1.06 22.32 -12.47
C ALA A 435 0.00 21.31 -12.91
N PHE A 436 0.40 20.06 -13.05
CA PHE A 436 -0.49 18.93 -13.23
C PHE A 436 0.09 17.70 -12.54
N ILE A 437 -0.78 16.76 -12.19
CA ILE A 437 -0.45 15.58 -11.39
C ILE A 437 -0.69 14.31 -12.19
N VAL A 438 0.23 13.35 -12.06
CA VAL A 438 0.21 12.08 -12.78
C VAL A 438 0.39 10.96 -11.77
N PRO A 439 -0.62 10.10 -11.54
CA PRO A 439 -0.46 8.94 -10.70
C PRO A 439 0.48 7.92 -11.36
N ASP A 440 1.31 7.29 -10.54
CA ASP A 440 1.98 6.06 -10.91
C ASP A 440 0.97 4.91 -10.90
N THR A 441 0.68 4.39 -12.08
CA THR A 441 -0.33 3.35 -12.33
C THR A 441 0.26 2.09 -12.93
N PHE A 442 1.59 2.00 -13.02
CA PHE A 442 2.23 0.80 -13.53
C PHE A 442 2.00 -0.38 -12.58
N ALA A 443 1.88 -1.58 -13.15
CA ALA A 443 1.78 -2.79 -12.36
C ALA A 443 3.05 -2.97 -11.50
N PRO A 444 2.94 -3.41 -10.24
CA PRO A 444 4.10 -3.58 -9.35
C PRO A 444 5.15 -4.57 -9.87
N ASP A 445 4.71 -5.56 -10.63
CA ASP A 445 5.53 -6.62 -11.22
C ASP A 445 6.02 -6.30 -12.63
N ALA A 446 5.70 -5.12 -13.18
CA ALA A 446 6.18 -4.71 -14.49
C ALA A 446 7.72 -4.52 -14.48
N GLN A 447 8.43 -5.46 -15.10
CA GLN A 447 9.90 -5.45 -15.20
C GLN A 447 10.40 -5.14 -16.62
N ASP A 448 9.51 -4.88 -17.58
CA ASP A 448 9.82 -4.66 -19.00
C ASP A 448 9.95 -3.18 -19.36
N ALA A 449 10.51 -2.92 -20.55
CA ALA A 449 10.69 -1.58 -21.08
C ALA A 449 9.35 -1.00 -21.54
N ARG A 450 8.73 -0.17 -20.70
CA ARG A 450 7.45 0.49 -20.98
C ARG A 450 7.42 1.93 -20.53
N VAL A 451 6.60 2.74 -21.20
CA VAL A 451 6.54 4.18 -20.97
C VAL A 451 5.11 4.72 -20.95
N ARG A 452 4.91 5.77 -20.17
CA ARG A 452 3.82 6.74 -20.36
C ARG A 452 4.44 8.07 -20.72
N PHE A 453 3.80 8.84 -21.59
CA PHE A 453 4.37 10.07 -22.14
C PHE A 453 3.67 11.30 -21.57
N ILE A 454 4.45 12.21 -20.99
CA ILE A 454 3.98 13.42 -20.35
C ILE A 454 4.50 14.61 -21.16
N ASN A 455 3.59 15.41 -21.73
CA ASN A 455 3.99 16.61 -22.46
C ASN A 455 3.97 17.83 -21.54
N ALA A 456 5.13 18.22 -21.03
CA ALA A 456 5.36 19.42 -20.22
C ALA A 456 5.99 20.58 -21.03
N CYS A 457 6.03 20.46 -22.36
CA CYS A 457 6.56 21.49 -23.26
C CYS A 457 5.42 22.43 -23.68
N SER A 458 5.33 23.62 -23.07
CA SER A 458 4.21 24.55 -23.30
C SER A 458 4.15 25.09 -24.73
N SER A 459 5.31 25.26 -25.38
CA SER A 459 5.42 25.72 -26.76
C SER A 459 5.30 24.60 -27.80
N SER A 460 4.96 23.37 -27.39
CA SER A 460 4.75 22.26 -28.31
C SER A 460 3.49 22.47 -29.17
N PRO A 461 3.39 21.81 -30.35
CA PRO A 461 2.23 21.93 -31.22
C PRO A 461 0.89 21.64 -30.53
N ALA A 462 -0.13 22.43 -30.87
CA ALA A 462 -1.46 22.34 -30.25
C ALA A 462 -2.17 21.00 -30.49
N GLN A 463 -1.88 20.34 -31.62
CA GLN A 463 -2.39 19.01 -31.95
C GLN A 463 -1.76 17.90 -31.11
N GLY A 464 -0.71 18.22 -30.35
CA GLY A 464 0.03 17.28 -29.52
C GLY A 464 1.33 16.81 -30.17
N VAL A 465 2.08 16.05 -29.38
CA VAL A 465 3.36 15.46 -29.74
C VAL A 465 3.28 13.96 -29.58
N GLY A 466 3.69 13.22 -30.60
CA GLY A 466 3.89 11.78 -30.53
C GLY A 466 5.29 11.42 -30.03
N LEU A 467 5.38 10.46 -29.11
CA LEU A 467 6.62 9.80 -28.70
C LEU A 467 6.84 8.53 -29.52
N GLY A 468 8.07 8.32 -29.96
CA GLY A 468 8.49 7.13 -30.68
C GLY A 468 10.01 6.94 -30.67
N PHE A 469 10.50 6.18 -31.63
CA PHE A 469 11.93 5.98 -31.86
C PHE A 469 12.23 5.81 -33.34
N PHE A 470 13.48 6.06 -33.73
CA PHE A 470 14.01 5.69 -35.05
C PHE A 470 14.71 4.33 -35.01
N ASP A 471 14.78 3.67 -36.16
CA ASP A 471 15.71 2.57 -36.38
C ASP A 471 17.18 3.03 -36.35
N VAL A 472 18.08 2.06 -36.38
CA VAL A 472 19.52 2.28 -36.46
C VAL A 472 19.96 1.95 -37.88
N ALA A 473 20.75 2.81 -38.48
CA ALA A 473 21.27 2.60 -39.83
C ALA A 473 22.22 1.38 -39.90
N GLY A 474 22.53 0.93 -41.11
CA GLY A 474 23.38 -0.25 -41.33
C GLY A 474 24.82 -0.12 -40.81
N ASP A 475 25.25 1.08 -40.41
CA ASP A 475 26.52 1.32 -39.71
C ASP A 475 26.44 1.02 -38.20
N ASN A 476 25.29 0.54 -37.73
CA ASN A 476 25.00 0.20 -36.34
C ASN A 476 25.14 1.37 -35.35
N SER A 477 25.06 2.62 -35.83
CA SER A 477 25.27 3.82 -35.03
C SER A 477 24.34 4.96 -35.45
N SER A 478 24.40 5.37 -36.72
CA SER A 478 23.64 6.52 -37.22
C SER A 478 22.13 6.31 -37.10
N ARG A 479 21.39 7.41 -37.01
CA ARG A 479 19.92 7.39 -37.04
C ARG A 479 19.46 6.83 -38.39
N GLY A 480 18.65 5.77 -38.36
CA GLY A 480 18.01 5.25 -39.55
C GLY A 480 16.82 6.12 -40.00
N PRO A 481 16.21 5.82 -41.15
CA PRO A 481 15.15 6.63 -41.74
C PRO A 481 13.75 6.32 -41.19
N THR A 482 13.56 5.23 -40.43
CA THR A 482 12.23 4.71 -40.09
C THR A 482 11.80 5.14 -38.71
N TYR A 483 10.83 6.04 -38.63
CA TYR A 483 10.16 6.38 -37.37
C TYR A 483 9.09 5.34 -37.01
N THR A 484 9.14 4.83 -35.78
CA THR A 484 8.07 4.02 -35.17
C THR A 484 7.37 4.83 -34.09
N SER A 485 6.06 5.03 -34.26
CA SER A 485 5.21 5.68 -33.25
C SER A 485 4.94 4.73 -32.09
N VAL A 486 5.01 5.22 -30.86
CA VAL A 486 4.65 4.46 -29.66
C VAL A 486 3.41 5.08 -28.99
N ILE A 487 3.47 6.37 -28.67
CA ILE A 487 2.33 7.11 -28.09
C ILE A 487 2.08 8.35 -28.95
N PRO A 488 0.97 8.45 -29.70
CA PRO A 488 0.70 9.59 -30.56
C PRO A 488 0.05 10.78 -29.81
N ASP A 489 0.22 11.98 -30.36
CA ASP A 489 -0.65 13.16 -30.20
C ASP A 489 -0.98 13.59 -28.75
N VAL A 490 0.03 13.64 -27.87
CA VAL A 490 -0.14 14.10 -26.49
C VAL A 490 -0.03 15.62 -26.41
N THR A 491 -1.13 16.29 -26.08
CA THR A 491 -1.19 17.75 -25.91
C THR A 491 -0.46 18.22 -24.66
N TYR A 492 -0.03 19.48 -24.62
CA TYR A 492 0.58 20.08 -23.44
C TYR A 492 -0.29 19.91 -22.18
N GLY A 493 0.31 19.47 -21.08
CA GLY A 493 -0.34 19.20 -19.79
C GLY A 493 -1.05 17.85 -19.72
N ALA A 494 -1.02 17.04 -20.77
CA ALA A 494 -1.63 15.71 -20.80
C ALA A 494 -0.60 14.58 -20.64
N VAL A 495 -1.14 13.39 -20.34
CA VAL A 495 -0.40 12.13 -20.28
C VAL A 495 -0.99 11.18 -21.30
N GLY A 496 -0.16 10.65 -22.19
CA GLY A 496 -0.53 9.62 -23.15
C GLY A 496 0.02 8.24 -22.81
N GLY A 497 -0.50 7.24 -23.53
CA GLY A 497 -0.30 5.83 -23.25
C GLY A 497 -1.34 5.28 -22.27
N SER A 498 -1.57 3.97 -22.33
CA SER A 498 -2.44 3.27 -21.38
C SER A 498 -1.95 3.40 -19.94
N VAL A 499 -2.82 3.08 -18.97
CA VAL A 499 -2.47 3.08 -17.54
C VAL A 499 -1.36 2.08 -17.21
N GLU A 500 -1.32 0.97 -17.95
CA GLU A 500 -0.25 -0.03 -17.88
C GLU A 500 1.04 0.45 -18.56
N GLY A 501 0.95 1.46 -19.44
CA GLY A 501 2.02 1.99 -20.27
C GLY A 501 2.28 1.17 -21.54
N GLU A 502 2.93 1.81 -22.51
CA GLU A 502 3.21 1.24 -23.82
C GLU A 502 4.61 0.65 -23.88
N GLY A 503 4.76 -0.53 -24.48
CA GLY A 503 6.06 -1.15 -24.71
C GLY A 503 6.97 -0.24 -25.56
N PHE A 504 8.24 -0.13 -25.19
CA PHE A 504 9.22 0.72 -25.86
C PHE A 504 10.41 -0.07 -26.42
N PRO A 505 10.22 -0.87 -27.50
CA PRO A 505 11.23 -1.78 -28.05
C PRO A 505 12.21 -1.06 -29.00
N ALA A 506 12.77 0.07 -28.58
CA ALA A 506 13.67 0.84 -29.44
C ALA A 506 14.95 0.03 -29.78
N PRO A 507 15.35 -0.04 -31.05
CA PRO A 507 16.58 -0.70 -31.46
C PRO A 507 17.80 0.05 -30.93
N MET A 508 18.88 -0.69 -30.66
CA MET A 508 20.07 -0.17 -30.02
C MET A 508 21.22 -0.04 -31.03
N GLY A 509 21.75 1.17 -31.17
CA GLY A 509 23.02 1.44 -31.82
C GLY A 509 24.16 1.44 -30.82
N THR A 510 25.40 1.47 -31.32
CA THR A 510 26.62 1.50 -30.52
C THR A 510 27.61 2.50 -31.10
N ASP A 511 28.24 3.28 -30.23
CA ASP A 511 29.41 4.09 -30.58
C ASP A 511 30.50 3.93 -29.51
N ALA A 512 31.59 4.69 -29.63
CA ALA A 512 32.73 4.62 -28.72
C ALA A 512 32.38 4.85 -27.23
N THR A 513 31.21 5.42 -26.95
CA THR A 513 30.73 5.72 -25.58
C THR A 513 29.68 4.71 -25.08
N GLY A 514 29.39 3.62 -25.83
CA GLY A 514 28.48 2.52 -25.43
C GLY A 514 27.19 2.42 -26.27
N SER A 515 26.19 1.67 -25.79
CA SER A 515 24.91 1.45 -26.50
C SER A 515 23.87 2.55 -26.25
N TYR A 516 23.10 2.93 -27.28
CA TYR A 516 22.05 3.96 -27.20
C TYR A 516 20.87 3.66 -28.13
N ALA A 517 19.72 4.27 -27.84
CA ALA A 517 18.55 4.30 -28.72
C ALA A 517 18.37 5.72 -29.30
N TRP A 518 17.77 5.80 -30.49
CA TRP A 518 17.32 7.06 -31.09
C TRP A 518 15.88 7.36 -30.69
N TYR A 519 15.71 8.07 -29.58
CA TYR A 519 14.41 8.56 -29.15
C TYR A 519 13.92 9.59 -30.17
N ALA A 520 12.61 9.58 -30.42
CA ALA A 520 12.01 10.46 -31.40
C ALA A 520 10.73 11.10 -30.88
N ILE A 521 10.51 12.34 -31.29
CA ILE A 521 9.25 13.04 -31.12
C ILE A 521 8.76 13.54 -32.48
N ARG A 522 7.44 13.56 -32.66
CA ARG A 522 6.80 14.03 -33.88
C ARG A 522 5.67 14.98 -33.53
N GLY A 523 5.65 16.16 -34.15
CA GLY A 523 4.57 17.14 -34.00
C GLY A 523 4.11 17.67 -35.36
N GLN A 524 2.93 18.29 -35.41
CA GLN A 524 2.38 18.90 -36.63
C GLN A 524 2.51 20.42 -36.57
N GLU A 525 3.24 21.03 -37.50
CA GLU A 525 3.36 22.49 -37.61
C GLU A 525 2.97 22.94 -39.03
N GLY A 526 1.98 23.82 -39.15
CA GLY A 526 1.57 24.36 -40.45
C GLY A 526 1.11 23.30 -41.46
N GLY A 527 0.67 22.12 -41.00
CA GLY A 527 0.25 20.99 -41.83
C GLY A 527 1.37 20.04 -42.28
N ALA A 528 2.60 20.25 -41.81
CA ALA A 528 3.73 19.35 -42.02
C ALA A 528 4.12 18.63 -40.72
N SER A 529 4.56 17.37 -40.85
CA SER A 529 5.12 16.60 -39.75
C SER A 529 6.57 17.04 -39.49
N THR A 530 6.85 17.56 -38.30
CA THR A 530 8.20 17.86 -37.82
C THR A 530 8.65 16.72 -36.92
N GLU A 531 9.65 15.95 -37.38
CA GLU A 531 10.30 14.90 -36.60
C GLU A 531 11.58 15.43 -35.97
N ARG A 532 11.84 15.02 -34.73
CA ARG A 532 13.08 15.33 -34.04
C ARG A 532 13.55 14.11 -33.29
N SER A 533 14.86 13.94 -33.17
CA SER A 533 15.48 12.80 -32.51
C SER A 533 16.61 13.21 -31.57
N VAL A 534 16.89 12.36 -30.59
CA VAL A 534 18.05 12.48 -29.71
C VAL A 534 18.52 11.09 -29.30
N LYS A 535 19.81 10.94 -29.03
CA LYS A 535 20.33 9.71 -28.43
C LYS A 535 19.97 9.66 -26.95
N GLY A 536 19.66 8.47 -26.45
CA GLY A 536 19.50 8.21 -25.02
C GLY A 536 19.91 6.79 -24.66
N THR A 537 20.12 6.54 -23.37
CA THR A 537 20.37 5.18 -22.88
C THR A 537 19.11 4.33 -22.97
N ARG A 538 19.26 3.00 -22.90
CA ARG A 538 18.15 2.06 -23.05
C ARG A 538 17.19 2.13 -21.86
N ILE A 539 15.90 2.32 -22.14
CA ILE A 539 14.85 2.02 -21.16
C ILE A 539 14.70 0.51 -21.06
N THR A 540 14.78 -0.02 -19.83
CA THR A 540 14.68 -1.46 -19.55
C THR A 540 13.54 -1.80 -18.60
N ARG A 541 12.84 -0.78 -18.09
CA ARG A 541 11.84 -0.85 -17.01
C ARG A 541 10.76 0.21 -17.22
N PRO A 542 9.67 0.22 -16.43
CA PRO A 542 8.68 1.29 -16.49
C PRO A 542 9.26 2.69 -16.24
N HIS A 543 8.96 3.64 -17.13
CA HIS A 543 9.34 5.04 -16.98
C HIS A 543 8.17 6.00 -17.26
N LEU A 544 8.13 7.12 -16.52
CA LEU A 544 7.39 8.31 -16.97
C LEU A 544 8.31 9.15 -17.84
N PHE A 545 7.98 9.29 -19.13
CA PHE A 545 8.77 10.07 -20.08
C PHE A 545 8.23 11.50 -20.16
N VAL A 546 8.96 12.46 -19.64
CA VAL A 546 8.58 13.88 -19.58
C VAL A 546 9.27 14.65 -20.70
N LEU A 547 8.50 15.19 -21.66
CA LEU A 547 8.96 16.20 -22.61
C LEU A 547 8.92 17.58 -21.96
N MET A 548 10.00 18.35 -22.07
CA MET A 548 10.13 19.66 -21.43
C MET A 548 10.96 20.63 -22.28
N GLY A 549 11.09 21.88 -21.83
CA GLY A 549 11.82 22.91 -22.56
C GLY A 549 10.99 23.54 -23.68
N ASP A 550 11.68 24.13 -24.65
CA ASP A 550 11.05 24.92 -25.71
C ASP A 550 11.13 24.21 -27.06
N TRP A 551 9.98 24.02 -27.71
CA TRP A 551 9.86 23.31 -28.97
C TRP A 551 10.68 23.95 -30.10
N THR A 552 10.75 25.28 -30.13
CA THR A 552 11.43 26.05 -31.18
C THR A 552 12.94 25.90 -31.04
N THR A 553 13.48 26.05 -29.82
CA THR A 553 14.92 26.00 -29.59
C THR A 553 15.49 24.59 -29.46
N GLY A 554 14.62 23.58 -29.26
CA GLY A 554 14.99 22.19 -29.08
C GLY A 554 14.47 21.66 -27.74
N PRO A 555 13.38 20.88 -27.72
CA PRO A 555 12.84 20.35 -26.49
C PRO A 555 13.78 19.29 -25.91
N LYS A 556 13.70 19.06 -24.61
CA LYS A 556 14.48 18.08 -23.85
C LYS A 556 13.55 17.00 -23.30
N PHE A 557 14.12 15.88 -22.85
CA PHE A 557 13.36 14.93 -22.04
C PHE A 557 14.05 14.56 -20.73
N ARG A 558 13.24 14.03 -19.83
CA ARG A 558 13.64 13.20 -18.70
C ARG A 558 12.77 11.96 -18.67
N ALA A 559 13.37 10.78 -18.56
CA ALA A 559 12.60 9.56 -18.32
C ALA A 559 12.82 9.14 -16.87
N LEU A 560 11.77 9.22 -16.05
CA LEU A 560 11.83 8.94 -14.62
C LEU A 560 11.65 7.45 -14.37
N ASN A 561 12.65 6.81 -13.79
CA ASN A 561 12.60 5.39 -13.46
C ASN A 561 11.77 5.16 -12.19
N LEU A 562 10.74 4.32 -12.28
CA LEU A 562 9.78 4.09 -11.20
C LEU A 562 10.08 2.85 -10.36
N ARG A 563 11.20 2.16 -10.62
CA ARG A 563 11.52 0.86 -10.00
C ARG A 563 11.56 0.92 -8.47
N ASN A 564 12.10 2.01 -7.91
CA ASN A 564 12.19 2.24 -6.47
C ASN A 564 11.50 3.56 -6.10
N ASN A 565 11.51 3.88 -4.81
CA ASN A 565 10.99 5.17 -4.35
C ASN A 565 11.99 6.34 -4.56
N SER A 566 13.21 6.10 -5.03
CA SER A 566 14.18 7.16 -5.36
C SER A 566 14.21 7.40 -6.86
N TRP A 567 13.22 8.14 -7.37
CA TRP A 567 13.05 8.39 -8.80
C TRP A 567 14.23 9.18 -9.36
N THR A 568 14.95 8.55 -10.28
CA THR A 568 16.07 9.16 -10.99
C THR A 568 15.69 9.39 -12.43
N ALA A 569 16.18 10.51 -12.97
CA ALA A 569 15.89 10.93 -14.32
C ALA A 569 16.98 10.47 -15.29
N LEU A 570 16.60 9.59 -16.22
CA LEU A 570 17.41 9.30 -17.39
C LEU A 570 17.41 10.51 -18.32
N THR A 571 18.62 10.92 -18.72
CA THR A 571 18.86 12.08 -19.58
C THR A 571 19.29 11.66 -20.99
N PRO A 572 19.17 12.57 -21.98
CA PRO A 572 19.79 12.40 -23.29
C PRO A 572 21.30 12.11 -23.20
N ARG A 573 21.83 11.38 -24.18
CA ARG A 573 23.26 11.10 -24.31
C ARG A 573 23.87 11.94 -25.43
N GLY A 574 24.90 12.71 -25.10
CA GLY A 574 25.55 13.61 -26.06
C GLY A 574 24.77 14.92 -26.20
N ASP A 575 23.81 14.96 -27.12
CA ASP A 575 22.96 16.14 -27.31
C ASP A 575 21.95 16.28 -26.18
N GLU A 576 21.80 17.47 -25.61
CA GLU A 576 20.85 17.71 -24.51
C GLU A 576 19.39 17.88 -24.96
N ALA A 577 19.14 18.01 -26.26
CA ALA A 577 17.84 18.36 -26.83
C ALA A 577 17.59 17.59 -28.13
N PHE A 578 16.31 17.34 -28.42
CA PHE A 578 15.86 16.79 -29.70
C PHE A 578 16.22 17.73 -30.86
N LYS A 579 16.86 17.16 -31.87
CA LYS A 579 17.28 17.84 -33.11
C LYS A 579 16.49 17.29 -34.30
N PRO A 580 16.25 18.10 -35.35
CA PRO A 580 15.64 17.62 -36.60
C PRO A 580 16.31 16.37 -37.18
#